data_AF-A0A2V4E462-F1
#
_entry.id   AF-A0A2V4E462-F1
#
_cell.length_a   1.000
_cell.length_b   1.000
_cell.length_c   1.000
_cell.angle_alpha   90.00
_cell.angle_beta   90.00
_cell.angle_gamma   90.00
#
_symmetry.space_group_name_H-M   'P 1'
#
loop_
_entity.id
_entity.type
_entity.pdbx_description
1 polymer ?
#
loop_
_entity_poly.entity_id
_entity_poly.type
_entity_poly.pdbx_seq_one_letter_code
_entity_poly.pdbx_strand_id
1 'polypeptide(L)'
;MLDIGKLSISWICELNVSNNQLKVKAIALDKIIQIEFNVILFMSIESQYNEIQEIGDTIDISHEYRALDSKDMEIYPYSYNSGDPCHILNIYGDYMIKLICNDINVIELSE
;
A
#
# COMPACT_ATOMS: atom_id res chain seq x y z
N MET A 1 17.85 -7.11 1.74
CA MET A 1 16.40 -7.15 1.51
C MET A 1 15.76 -6.45 2.70
N LEU A 2 15.04 -5.35 2.48
CA LEU A 2 14.37 -4.60 3.56
C LEU A 2 13.22 -5.44 4.11
N ASP A 3 13.09 -5.51 5.44
CA ASP A 3 12.00 -6.21 6.11
C ASP A 3 10.73 -5.37 6.01
N ILE A 4 9.80 -5.82 5.17
CA ILE A 4 8.57 -5.09 4.84
C ILE A 4 7.69 -4.91 6.08
N GLY A 5 7.65 -5.90 6.98
CA GLY A 5 6.87 -5.84 8.23
C GLY A 5 7.42 -4.84 9.26
N LYS A 6 8.58 -4.23 9.00
CA LYS A 6 9.19 -3.18 9.83
C LYS A 6 9.36 -1.85 9.10
N LEU A 7 8.78 -1.72 7.91
CA LEU A 7 8.94 -0.54 7.08
C LEU A 7 8.12 0.62 7.65
N SER A 8 8.80 1.67 8.12
CA SER A 8 8.16 2.92 8.55
C SER A 8 8.27 3.94 7.43
N ILE A 9 7.15 4.33 6.83
CA ILE A 9 7.11 5.35 5.78
C ILE A 9 6.92 6.73 6.40
N SER A 10 7.83 7.64 6.09
CA SER A 10 7.85 9.03 6.55
C SER A 10 7.21 10.01 5.58
N TRP A 11 7.13 9.69 4.28
CA TRP A 11 6.45 10.50 3.26
C TRP A 11 6.11 9.69 2.01
N ILE A 12 4.92 9.85 1.41
CA ILE A 12 4.64 9.30 0.08
C ILE A 12 4.80 10.40 -0.98
N CYS A 13 5.77 10.21 -1.86
CA CYS A 13 6.13 11.16 -2.91
C CYS A 13 5.22 11.00 -4.13
N GLU A 14 5.03 9.77 -4.61
CA GLU A 14 4.35 9.48 -5.87
C GLU A 14 3.60 8.14 -5.78
N LEU A 15 2.42 8.09 -6.41
CA LEU A 15 1.61 6.89 -6.60
C LEU A 15 1.40 6.68 -8.10
N ASN A 16 1.74 5.51 -8.62
CA ASN A 16 1.51 5.17 -10.02
C ASN A 16 0.81 3.82 -10.13
N VAL A 17 -0.43 3.84 -10.63
CA VAL A 17 -1.23 2.66 -10.90
C VAL A 17 -1.23 2.40 -12.40
N SER A 18 -0.72 1.24 -12.82
CA SER A 18 -0.81 0.79 -14.21
C SER A 18 -0.72 -0.73 -14.30
N ASN A 19 -1.44 -1.35 -15.23
CA ASN A 19 -1.34 -2.79 -15.53
C ASN A 19 -1.44 -3.73 -14.30
N ASN A 20 -2.38 -3.48 -13.38
CA ASN A 20 -2.54 -4.20 -12.10
C ASN A 20 -1.29 -4.18 -11.20
N GLN A 21 -0.50 -3.12 -11.33
CA GLN A 21 0.62 -2.83 -10.45
C GLN A 21 0.42 -1.44 -9.83
N LEU A 22 0.81 -1.31 -8.56
CA LEU A 22 0.94 -0.02 -7.90
C LEU A 22 2.42 0.16 -7.57
N LYS A 23 2.97 1.29 -7.94
CA LYS A 23 4.30 1.71 -7.49
C LYS A 23 4.15 2.91 -6.57
N VAL A 24 4.67 2.78 -5.37
CA VAL A 24 4.69 3.83 -4.34
C VAL A 24 6.13 4.26 -4.16
N LYS A 25 6.42 5.50 -4.51
CA LYS A 25 7.69 6.13 -4.16
C LYS A 25 7.52 6.84 -2.85
N ALA A 26 8.37 6.52 -1.88
CA ALA A 26 8.24 7.00 -0.51
C ALA A 26 9.60 7.33 0.10
N ILE A 27 9.58 8.10 1.19
CA ILE A 27 10.73 8.33 2.06
C ILE A 27 10.55 7.48 3.29
N ALA A 28 11.56 6.69 3.65
CA ALA A 28 11.60 5.89 4.87
C ALA A 28 12.98 6.05 5.52
N LEU A 29 13.03 6.56 6.76
CA LEU A 29 14.28 6.75 7.53
C LEU A 29 15.39 7.44 6.70
N ASP A 30 15.05 8.59 6.08
CA ASP A 30 15.92 9.40 5.22
C ASP A 30 16.38 8.74 3.91
N LYS A 31 15.79 7.61 3.51
CA LYS A 31 16.04 6.96 2.22
C LYS A 31 14.83 7.07 1.32
N ILE A 32 15.08 7.30 0.03
CA ILE A 32 14.04 7.17 -1.00
C ILE A 32 13.90 5.68 -1.32
N ILE A 33 12.68 5.17 -1.23
CA ILE A 33 12.34 3.79 -1.54
C ILE A 33 11.23 3.74 -2.59
N GLN A 34 11.21 2.67 -3.36
CA GLN A 34 10.09 2.30 -4.20
C GLN A 34 9.51 0.98 -3.69
N ILE A 35 8.21 0.99 -3.42
CA ILE A 35 7.44 -0.20 -3.08
C ILE A 35 6.61 -0.55 -4.31
N GLU A 36 6.79 -1.76 -4.81
CA GLU A 36 6.07 -2.28 -5.97
C GLU A 36 5.09 -3.35 -5.49
N PHE A 37 3.81 -3.09 -5.68
CA PHE A 37 2.74 -4.05 -5.47
C PHE A 37 2.36 -4.63 -6.82
N ASN A 38 2.54 -5.94 -6.96
CA ASN A 38 2.30 -6.65 -8.21
C ASN A 38 1.03 -7.50 -8.09
N VAL A 39 0.24 -7.51 -9.17
CA VAL A 39 -1.03 -8.25 -9.24
C VAL A 39 -1.98 -7.80 -8.14
N ILE A 40 -2.40 -6.53 -8.22
CA ILE A 40 -3.40 -5.96 -7.29
C ILE A 40 -4.71 -6.76 -7.39
N LEU A 41 -5.14 -7.30 -6.27
CA LEU A 41 -6.39 -8.04 -6.09
C LEU A 41 -7.49 -7.20 -5.43
N PHE A 42 -7.12 -6.08 -4.80
CA PHE A 42 -8.05 -5.10 -4.23
C PHE A 42 -7.29 -3.82 -3.85
N MET A 43 -7.93 -2.66 -4.02
CA MET A 43 -7.47 -1.40 -3.44
C MET A 43 -8.68 -0.57 -2.99
N SER A 44 -8.67 -0.11 -1.75
CA SER A 44 -9.62 0.88 -1.23
C SER A 44 -8.91 1.99 -0.47
N ILE A 45 -9.52 3.17 -0.48
CA ILE A 45 -9.11 4.33 0.29
C ILE A 45 -10.33 4.76 1.10
N GLU A 46 -10.22 4.69 2.41
CA GLU A 46 -11.34 4.81 3.33
C GLU A 46 -11.03 5.85 4.41
N SER A 47 -12.00 6.71 4.72
CA SER A 47 -11.90 7.66 5.83
C SER A 47 -12.16 7.02 7.20
N GLN A 48 -12.64 5.77 7.21
CA GLN A 48 -12.96 5.01 8.42
C GLN A 48 -12.54 3.56 8.24
N TYR A 49 -12.02 2.95 9.30
CA TYR A 49 -11.57 1.56 9.29
C TYR A 49 -12.77 0.60 9.15
N ASN A 50 -12.83 -0.18 8.06
CA ASN A 50 -13.73 -1.32 7.97
C ASN A 50 -13.00 -2.62 8.35
N GLU A 51 -13.49 -3.27 9.41
CA GLU A 51 -13.06 -4.62 9.80
C GLU A 51 -13.56 -5.66 8.78
N ILE A 52 -12.87 -5.75 7.65
CA ILE A 52 -12.99 -6.91 6.76
C ILE A 52 -12.05 -7.97 7.33
N GLN A 53 -12.54 -9.19 7.54
CA GLN A 53 -11.73 -10.31 8.02
C GLN A 53 -10.63 -10.62 7.00
N GLU A 54 -9.39 -10.31 7.37
CA GLU A 54 -8.19 -10.47 6.54
C GLU A 54 -7.63 -11.88 6.68
N ILE A 55 -7.23 -12.50 5.56
CA ILE A 55 -6.54 -13.80 5.54
C ILE A 55 -5.27 -13.61 4.72
N GLY A 56 -4.13 -13.47 5.38
CA GLY A 56 -2.85 -13.19 4.73
C GLY A 56 -1.81 -12.60 5.67
N ASP A 57 -0.65 -12.24 5.12
CA ASP A 57 0.35 -11.46 5.85
C ASP A 57 -0.04 -9.98 5.79
N THR A 58 -0.46 -9.42 6.92
CA THR A 58 -0.77 -8.00 7.04
C THR A 58 0.49 -7.22 7.39
N ILE A 59 0.73 -6.16 6.63
CA ILE A 59 1.79 -5.19 6.85
C ILE A 59 1.12 -3.85 7.13
N ASP A 60 1.40 -3.30 8.30
CA ASP A 60 0.87 -2.01 8.73
C ASP A 60 1.94 -0.93 8.60
N ILE A 61 1.61 0.14 7.89
CA ILE A 61 2.48 1.29 7.70
C ILE A 61 1.79 2.52 8.29
N SER A 62 2.41 3.14 9.30
CA SER A 62 1.92 4.41 9.86
C SER A 62 2.67 5.59 9.26
N HIS A 63 1.94 6.59 8.78
CA HIS A 63 2.50 7.77 8.13
C HIS A 63 1.62 9.03 8.34
N GLU A 64 2.24 10.21 8.46
CA GLU A 64 1.57 11.52 8.43
C GLU A 64 1.45 12.03 6.99
N TYR A 65 0.34 11.69 6.34
CA TYR A 65 0.08 12.00 4.94
C TYR A 65 -0.20 13.49 4.68
N ARG A 66 0.00 13.94 3.43
CA ARG A 66 -0.74 15.10 2.91
C ARG A 66 -2.24 14.77 2.83
N ALA A 67 -3.09 15.78 2.93
CA ALA A 67 -4.51 15.60 2.59
C ALA A 67 -4.67 15.01 1.17
N LEU A 68 -5.36 13.87 1.09
CA LEU A 68 -5.75 13.24 -0.17
C LEU A 68 -6.91 14.03 -0.79
N ASP A 69 -6.89 14.19 -2.11
CA ASP A 69 -7.98 14.83 -2.85
C ASP A 69 -8.94 13.77 -3.41
N SER A 70 -10.12 14.17 -3.86
CA SER A 70 -11.20 13.24 -4.23
C SER A 70 -10.85 12.28 -5.36
N LYS A 71 -9.86 12.62 -6.20
CA LYS A 71 -9.35 11.74 -7.27
C LYS A 71 -8.45 10.63 -6.72
N ASP A 72 -7.87 10.82 -5.53
CA ASP A 72 -7.08 9.81 -4.85
C ASP A 72 -8.00 8.78 -4.16
N MET A 73 -9.30 9.07 -3.95
CA MET A 73 -10.25 8.19 -3.23
C MET A 73 -10.90 7.11 -4.10
N GLU A 74 -10.29 6.76 -5.25
CA GLU A 74 -10.86 5.76 -6.14
C GLU A 74 -10.75 4.35 -5.53
N ILE A 75 -11.88 3.66 -5.44
CA ILE A 75 -11.93 2.23 -5.10
C ILE A 75 -11.74 1.47 -6.39
N TYR A 76 -10.74 0.59 -6.43
CA TYR A 76 -10.51 -0.31 -7.56
C TYR A 76 -10.97 -1.72 -7.18
N PRO A 77 -12.22 -2.10 -7.51
CA PRO A 77 -12.72 -3.43 -7.22
C PRO A 77 -12.09 -4.42 -8.19
N TYR A 78 -11.17 -5.22 -7.68
CA TYR A 78 -10.67 -6.41 -8.34
C TYR A 78 -11.36 -7.62 -7.69
N SER A 79 -11.65 -8.68 -8.46
CA SER A 79 -12.32 -9.88 -7.93
C SER A 79 -11.37 -10.66 -7.04
N TYR A 80 -11.39 -10.35 -5.74
CA TYR A 80 -10.74 -11.16 -4.71
C TYR A 80 -11.63 -12.36 -4.36
N ASN A 81 -11.10 -13.57 -4.55
CA ASN A 81 -11.68 -14.79 -3.99
C ASN A 81 -10.97 -15.08 -2.66
N SER A 82 -11.71 -15.09 -1.56
CA SER A 82 -11.18 -15.43 -0.25
C SER A 82 -10.58 -16.85 -0.24
N GLY A 83 -9.28 -17.00 0.03
CA GLY A 83 -8.67 -18.31 0.25
C GLY A 83 -7.20 -18.46 -0.15
N ASP A 84 -6.69 -17.60 -1.03
CA ASP A 84 -5.28 -17.65 -1.45
C ASP A 84 -4.40 -16.76 -0.55
N PRO A 85 -3.15 -17.17 -0.23
CA PRO A 85 -2.23 -16.32 0.52
C PRO A 85 -1.99 -15.02 -0.25
N CYS A 86 -2.34 -13.89 0.35
CA CYS A 86 -2.13 -12.57 -0.21
C CYS A 86 -1.42 -11.67 0.80
N HIS A 87 -0.69 -10.68 0.28
CA HIS A 87 -0.13 -9.60 1.08
C HIS A 87 -1.15 -8.48 1.20
N ILE A 88 -1.46 -8.14 2.45
CA ILE A 88 -2.40 -7.08 2.78
C ILE A 88 -1.58 -5.93 3.33
N LEU A 89 -1.68 -4.78 2.69
CA LEU A 89 -1.01 -3.57 3.13
C LEU A 89 -2.05 -2.56 3.60
N ASN A 90 -1.92 -2.18 4.87
CA ASN A 90 -2.69 -1.11 5.46
C ASN A 90 -1.76 0.09 5.69
N ILE A 91 -2.05 1.21 5.02
CA ILE A 91 -1.32 2.46 5.23
C ILE A 91 -2.25 3.40 6.00
N TYR A 92 -1.84 3.78 7.21
CA TYR A 92 -2.59 4.59 8.16
C TYR A 92 -2.11 6.03 8.14
N GLY A 93 -3.03 6.97 7.98
CA GLY A 93 -2.87 8.42 8.13
C GLY A 93 -4.21 9.10 8.39
N ASP A 94 -4.46 10.27 7.79
CA ASP A 94 -5.79 10.91 7.79
C ASP A 94 -6.87 10.06 7.09
N TYR A 95 -6.43 9.16 6.20
CA TYR A 95 -7.22 8.13 5.55
C TYR A 95 -6.47 6.80 5.67
N MET A 96 -7.21 5.69 5.60
CA MET A 96 -6.65 4.35 5.46
C MET A 96 -6.59 3.99 3.97
N ILE A 97 -5.41 3.60 3.50
CA ILE A 97 -5.26 2.93 2.21
C ILE A 97 -5.11 1.43 2.49
N LYS A 98 -6.02 0.63 1.95
CA LYS A 98 -5.96 -0.83 2.03
C LYS A 98 -5.69 -1.41 0.65
N LEU A 99 -4.66 -2.24 0.57
CA LEU A 99 -4.25 -2.89 -0.66
C LEU A 99 -4.06 -4.38 -0.45
N ILE A 100 -4.56 -5.19 -1.38
CA ILE A 100 -4.34 -6.63 -1.40
C ILE A 100 -3.63 -7.00 -2.70
N CYS A 101 -2.52 -7.72 -2.62
CA CYS A 101 -1.72 -8.13 -3.78
C CYS A 101 -1.08 -9.50 -3.58
N ASN A 102 -0.63 -10.12 -4.67
CA ASN A 102 0.06 -11.42 -4.60
C ASN A 102 1.56 -11.30 -4.32
N ASP A 103 2.16 -10.19 -4.74
CA ASP A 103 3.61 -10.01 -4.65
C ASP A 103 3.95 -8.56 -4.32
N ILE A 104 4.95 -8.39 -3.46
CA ILE A 104 5.42 -7.09 -2.99
C ILE A 104 6.94 -7.06 -3.00
N ASN A 105 7.49 -5.98 -3.57
CA ASN A 105 8.92 -5.75 -3.62
C ASN A 105 9.26 -4.36 -3.08
N VAL A 106 10.38 -4.24 -2.36
CA VAL A 106 10.88 -2.96 -1.84
C VAL A 106 12.31 -2.76 -2.30
N ILE A 107 12.54 -1.65 -3.00
CA ILE A 107 13.83 -1.28 -3.58
C ILE A 107 14.24 0.08 -3.02
N GLU A 108 15.46 0.19 -2.52
CA GLU A 108 16.07 1.49 -2.19
C GLU A 108 16.49 2.17 -3.49
N LEU A 109 16.03 3.40 -3.70
CA LEU A 109 16.40 4.21 -4.85
C LEU A 109 17.65 5.02 -4.48
N SER A 110 18.73 4.84 -5.24
CA SER A 110 19.87 5.75 -5.20
C SER A 110 19.48 7.09 -5.83
N GLU A 111 19.91 8.19 -5.22
CA GLU A 111 19.78 9.56 -5.76
C GLU A 111 20.32 9.69 -7.19
#